data_AF-A0A2T2VUJ5-F1
#
_entry.id   AF-A0A2T2VUJ5-F1
#
_cell.length_a   1.000
_cell.length_b   1.000
_cell.length_c   1.000
_cell.angle_alpha   90.00
_cell.angle_beta   90.00
_cell.angle_gamma   90.00
#
_symmetry.space_group_name_H-M   'P 1'
#
loop_
_entity.id
_entity.type
_entity.pdbx_description
1 polymer ?
#
loop_
_entity_poly.entity_id
_entity_poly.type
_entity_poly.pdbx_seq_one_letter_code
_entity_poly.pdbx_strand_id
1 'polypeptide(L)'
;MRFKNLYLPLFFLLFFCFNLSLAQDDDYYEDEDDTYEEVEYLSPLNDKSLEGQKLFVEELLDLSGYIVKSIQVYQKLPNNAKVFRVKLDSKNEGGFMFVRWDKEEKENYIANKMIDPGVYYNLKASKEIMRKQTDKGSFGIEDIGLQAGDQEQISKDELEQFRQEFDLQEKEKEVEKINKENKAAKKKNRKRKN
;
A
#
# COMPACT_ATOMS: atom_id res chain seq x y z
N MET A 1 29.19 -55.51 41.39
CA MET A 1 28.29 -56.38 40.59
C MET A 1 26.97 -55.63 40.44
N ARG A 2 26.70 -54.89 39.35
CA ARG A 2 26.27 -55.28 37.98
C ARG A 2 24.93 -56.05 37.90
N PHE A 3 23.99 -55.38 37.21
CA PHE A 3 22.71 -55.80 36.57
C PHE A 3 21.47 -55.88 37.46
N LYS A 4 20.57 -54.88 37.38
CA LYS A 4 19.46 -54.64 36.41
C LYS A 4 18.20 -55.44 36.79
N ASN A 5 17.10 -54.74 37.04
CA ASN A 5 15.80 -55.11 36.49
C ASN A 5 14.93 -53.87 36.28
N LEU A 6 14.42 -53.83 35.06
CA LEU A 6 13.72 -52.76 34.37
C LEU A 6 12.23 -53.12 34.46
N TYR A 7 11.42 -52.30 35.13
CA TYR A 7 9.97 -52.37 35.03
C TYR A 7 9.45 -50.97 34.72
N LEU A 8 9.24 -50.72 33.43
CA LEU A 8 8.53 -49.57 32.90
C LEU A 8 7.04 -49.95 32.87
N PRO A 9 6.15 -49.29 33.63
CA PRO A 9 4.74 -49.63 33.58
C PRO A 9 4.13 -49.20 32.24
N LEU A 10 3.65 -50.22 31.54
CA LEU A 10 2.97 -50.24 30.25
C LEU A 10 1.55 -49.63 30.39
N PHE A 11 1.46 -48.34 30.72
CA PHE A 11 0.16 -47.65 30.91
C PHE A 11 -0.02 -46.38 30.06
N PHE A 12 0.97 -46.01 29.24
CA PHE A 12 0.92 -44.81 28.40
C PHE A 12 0.72 -45.10 26.91
N LEU A 13 -0.02 -46.18 26.59
CA LEU A 13 -0.25 -46.62 25.20
C LEU A 13 -1.73 -46.94 24.92
N LEU A 14 -2.63 -46.14 25.51
CA LEU A 14 -4.09 -46.21 25.27
C LEU A 14 -4.76 -44.83 25.36
N PHE A 15 -4.11 -43.80 24.83
CA PHE A 15 -4.76 -42.50 24.53
C PHE A 15 -4.42 -42.02 23.11
N PHE A 16 -4.10 -42.97 22.23
CA PHE A 16 -4.15 -42.79 20.79
C PHE A 16 -5.37 -43.55 20.30
N CYS A 17 -6.14 -42.95 19.39
CA CYS A 17 -7.30 -43.53 18.70
C CYS A 17 -8.64 -43.46 19.46
N PHE A 18 -9.14 -42.27 19.74
CA PHE A 18 -10.55 -41.94 19.51
C PHE A 18 -10.67 -40.43 19.48
N ASN A 19 -10.65 -39.87 18.27
CA ASN A 19 -11.35 -38.64 17.85
C ASN A 19 -10.83 -38.28 16.45
N LEU A 20 -11.28 -39.04 15.46
CA LEU A 20 -11.27 -38.58 14.07
C LEU A 20 -12.66 -38.88 13.51
N SER A 21 -13.51 -37.86 13.45
CA SER A 21 -14.57 -37.66 12.45
C SER A 21 -15.16 -36.26 12.60
N LEU A 22 -14.73 -35.37 11.70
CA LEU A 22 -15.50 -34.40 10.90
C LEU A 22 -16.83 -33.86 11.47
N ALA A 23 -16.90 -32.53 11.65
CA ALA A 23 -17.90 -31.64 11.03
C ALA A 23 -17.61 -30.17 11.45
N GLN A 24 -17.29 -29.31 10.47
CA GLN A 24 -18.03 -28.10 10.07
C GLN A 24 -18.09 -27.01 11.16
N ASP A 25 -17.26 -25.98 11.06
CA ASP A 25 -17.43 -24.77 10.23
C ASP A 25 -17.93 -23.62 11.11
N ASP A 26 -17.32 -22.47 10.84
CA ASP A 26 -17.78 -21.11 11.10
C ASP A 26 -17.28 -20.36 12.36
N ASP A 27 -16.63 -19.25 12.00
CA ASP A 27 -16.45 -17.99 12.71
C ASP A 27 -15.26 -17.87 13.68
N TYR A 28 -14.07 -17.99 13.09
CA TYR A 28 -12.90 -17.27 13.59
C TYR A 28 -12.97 -15.82 13.06
N TYR A 29 -13.31 -14.88 13.94
CA TYR A 29 -12.99 -13.47 13.70
C TYR A 29 -11.46 -13.35 13.79
N GLU A 30 -10.78 -13.40 12.65
CA GLU A 30 -9.47 -12.78 12.52
C GLU A 30 -9.72 -11.28 12.61
N ASP A 31 -9.44 -10.71 13.79
CA ASP A 31 -9.05 -9.31 13.88
C ASP A 31 -7.79 -9.16 13.01
N GLU A 32 -7.98 -8.82 11.73
CA GLU A 32 -6.92 -8.26 10.90
C GLU A 32 -6.52 -6.94 11.58
N ASP A 33 -5.51 -7.04 12.43
CA ASP A 33 -4.65 -5.93 12.79
C ASP A 33 -4.07 -5.40 11.48
N ASP A 34 -4.80 -4.46 10.85
CA ASP A 34 -4.34 -3.62 9.76
C ASP A 34 -3.15 -2.79 10.26
N THR A 35 -2.04 -3.47 10.51
CA THR A 35 -0.73 -2.87 10.60
C THR A 35 -0.42 -2.44 9.17
N TYR A 36 -0.88 -1.24 8.81
CA TYR A 36 -0.47 -0.57 7.59
C TYR A 36 1.05 -0.71 7.50
N GLU A 37 1.54 -1.53 6.56
CA GLU A 37 2.94 -1.52 6.21
C GLU A 37 3.23 -0.08 5.79
N GLU A 38 3.93 0.65 6.65
CA GLU A 38 4.46 1.96 6.33
C GLU A 38 5.38 1.73 5.14
N VAL A 39 4.85 1.94 3.93
CA VAL A 39 5.60 1.80 2.69
C VAL A 39 6.68 2.88 2.77
N GLU A 40 7.87 2.48 3.19
CA GLU A 40 9.03 3.34 3.27
C GLU A 40 9.37 3.72 1.83
N TYR A 41 8.83 4.85 1.38
CA TYR A 41 9.21 5.47 0.12
C TYR A 41 10.67 5.92 0.30
N LEU A 42 11.61 5.02 0.00
CA LEU A 42 12.98 5.42 -0.33
C LEU A 42 12.84 6.62 -1.26
N SER A 43 13.53 7.72 -1.00
CA SER A 43 13.32 8.98 -1.74
C SER A 43 14.24 9.05 -2.97
N PRO A 44 13.93 8.43 -4.13
CA PRO A 44 14.82 8.48 -5.28
C PRO A 44 14.89 9.89 -5.88
N LEU A 45 13.97 10.79 -5.52
CA LEU A 45 14.02 12.19 -5.90
C LEU A 45 15.35 12.83 -5.51
N ASN A 46 15.88 12.51 -4.33
CA ASN A 46 17.07 13.17 -3.77
C ASN A 46 18.33 12.29 -3.88
N ASP A 47 18.25 11.14 -4.56
CA ASP A 47 19.40 10.27 -4.80
C ASP A 47 19.96 10.41 -6.23
N LYS A 48 21.10 11.12 -6.33
CA LYS A 48 21.85 11.32 -7.58
C LYS A 48 22.63 10.09 -8.07
N SER A 49 22.62 8.99 -7.31
CA SER A 49 23.32 7.76 -7.68
C SER A 49 22.76 7.18 -8.99
N LEU A 50 23.39 6.13 -9.51
CA LEU A 50 22.83 5.45 -10.68
C LEU A 50 21.50 4.76 -10.33
N GLU A 51 21.47 4.13 -9.17
CA GLU A 51 20.35 3.32 -8.69
C GLU A 51 19.17 4.22 -8.31
N GLY A 52 19.42 5.27 -7.53
CA GLY A 52 18.42 6.29 -7.22
C GLY A 52 17.84 6.97 -8.44
N GLN A 53 18.65 7.32 -9.43
CA GLN A 53 18.12 7.89 -10.68
C GLN A 53 17.34 6.90 -11.54
N LYS A 54 17.63 5.60 -11.43
CA LYS A 54 16.87 4.56 -12.12
C LYS A 54 15.51 4.37 -11.43
N LEU A 55 15.50 4.29 -10.10
CA LEU A 55 14.28 4.25 -9.28
C LEU A 55 13.42 5.50 -9.51
N PHE A 56 14.05 6.68 -9.59
CA PHE A 56 13.36 7.93 -9.90
C PHE A 56 12.60 7.86 -11.22
N VAL A 57 13.19 7.26 -12.26
CA VAL A 57 12.51 7.09 -13.56
C VAL A 57 11.39 6.06 -13.48
N GLU A 58 11.59 4.99 -12.72
CA GLU A 58 10.63 3.90 -12.54
C GLU A 58 9.37 4.40 -11.82
N GLU A 59 9.52 5.00 -10.64
CA GLU A 59 8.42 5.54 -9.85
C GLU A 59 7.70 6.67 -10.58
N LEU A 60 8.44 7.56 -11.26
CA LEU A 60 7.83 8.66 -12.01
C LEU A 60 6.91 8.15 -13.13
N LEU A 61 7.30 7.06 -13.81
CA LEU A 61 6.49 6.43 -14.86
C LEU A 61 5.32 5.65 -14.29
N ASP A 62 5.51 4.94 -13.18
CA ASP A 62 4.46 4.22 -12.46
C ASP A 62 3.36 5.18 -11.99
N LEU A 63 3.75 6.28 -11.33
CA LEU A 63 2.84 7.37 -10.94
C LEU A 63 2.15 8.06 -12.13
N SER A 64 2.71 7.94 -13.33
CA SER A 64 2.11 8.46 -14.56
C SER A 64 1.19 7.44 -15.26
N GLY A 65 1.04 6.23 -14.69
CA GLY A 65 0.19 5.15 -15.20
C GLY A 65 0.87 4.28 -16.26
N TYR A 66 2.20 4.32 -16.40
CA TYR A 66 2.94 3.53 -17.38
C TYR A 66 3.59 2.30 -16.75
N ILE A 67 3.35 1.14 -17.37
CA ILE A 67 4.01 -0.11 -16.98
C ILE A 67 5.38 -0.18 -17.65
N VAL A 68 6.43 -0.10 -16.83
CA VAL A 68 7.82 -0.13 -17.28
C VAL A 68 8.27 -1.57 -17.51
N LYS A 69 8.70 -1.88 -18.73
CA LYS A 69 9.26 -3.19 -19.07
C LYS A 69 10.76 -3.27 -18.82
N SER A 70 11.48 -2.20 -19.14
CA SER A 70 12.92 -2.13 -18.86
C SER A 70 13.43 -0.69 -18.91
N ILE A 71 14.38 -0.39 -18.01
CA ILE A 71 15.15 0.86 -18.00
C ILE A 71 16.62 0.51 -18.19
N GLN A 72 17.25 1.09 -19.20
CA GLN A 72 18.67 0.90 -19.50
C GLN A 72 19.37 2.24 -19.54
N VAL A 73 20.59 2.31 -18.98
CA VAL A 73 21.45 3.47 -19.17
C VAL A 73 21.90 3.50 -20.62
N TYR A 74 21.41 4.49 -21.37
CA TYR A 74 21.84 4.72 -22.74
C TYR A 74 23.14 5.52 -22.77
N GLN A 75 23.23 6.56 -21.93
CA GLN A 75 24.40 7.42 -21.87
C GLN A 75 24.58 7.99 -20.46
N LYS A 76 25.84 8.08 -20.01
CA LYS A 76 26.23 8.86 -18.82
C LYS A 76 26.76 10.22 -19.26
N LEU A 77 26.33 11.28 -18.60
CA LEU A 77 26.71 12.65 -18.87
C LEU A 77 27.41 13.27 -17.65
N PRO A 78 28.15 14.38 -17.82
CA PRO A 78 28.68 15.15 -16.70
C PRO A 78 27.59 15.62 -15.73
N ASN A 79 27.99 16.02 -14.52
CA ASN A 79 27.09 16.56 -13.50
C ASN A 79 25.94 15.62 -13.09
N ASN A 80 26.23 14.33 -12.91
CA ASN A 80 25.25 13.31 -12.53
C ASN A 80 24.01 13.25 -13.46
N ALA A 81 24.16 13.65 -14.73
CA ALA A 81 23.10 13.52 -15.70
C ALA A 81 23.20 12.18 -16.43
N LYS A 82 22.06 11.58 -16.78
CA LYS A 82 21.98 10.29 -17.47
C LYS A 82 20.84 10.31 -18.48
N VAL A 83 21.04 9.63 -19.60
CA VAL A 83 19.98 9.32 -20.56
C VAL A 83 19.59 7.88 -20.34
N PHE A 84 18.33 7.65 -20.01
CA PHE A 84 17.74 6.34 -19.87
C PHE A 84 16.93 5.99 -21.11
N ARG A 85 17.18 4.81 -21.68
CA ARG A 85 16.29 4.20 -22.65
C ARG A 85 15.24 3.41 -21.89
N VAL A 86 13.99 3.83 -22.01
CA VAL A 86 12.84 3.21 -21.36
C VAL A 86 12.06 2.43 -22.42
N LYS A 87 11.68 1.20 -22.09
CA LYS A 87 10.68 0.44 -22.84
C LYS A 87 9.47 0.24 -21.95
N LEU A 88 8.30 0.51 -22.48
CA LEU A 88 7.03 0.26 -21.82
C LEU A 88 6.49 -1.11 -22.25
N ASP A 89 5.51 -1.64 -21.51
CA ASP A 89 4.91 -2.93 -21.83
C ASP A 89 3.87 -2.85 -22.97
N SER A 90 3.36 -1.65 -23.28
CA SER A 90 2.54 -1.41 -24.47
C SER A 90 3.36 -1.60 -25.76
N LYS A 91 2.75 -2.21 -26.78
CA LYS A 91 3.43 -2.60 -28.03
C LYS A 91 4.04 -1.37 -28.72
N ASN A 92 5.38 -1.35 -28.80
CA ASN A 92 6.21 -0.36 -29.48
C ASN A 92 6.28 1.04 -28.84
N GLU A 93 5.92 1.17 -27.56
CA GLU A 93 6.01 2.44 -26.84
C GLU A 93 7.21 2.47 -25.89
N GLY A 94 7.84 3.63 -25.80
CA GLY A 94 9.08 3.84 -25.07
C GLY A 94 9.81 5.07 -25.61
N GLY A 95 10.92 5.41 -24.98
CA GLY A 95 11.63 6.63 -25.34
C GLY A 95 12.90 6.83 -24.57
N PHE A 96 13.45 8.03 -24.69
CA PHE A 96 14.64 8.45 -23.96
C PHE A 96 14.26 9.49 -22.91
N MET A 97 14.50 9.15 -21.65
CA MET A 97 14.31 10.07 -20.51
C MET A 97 15.66 10.63 -20.09
N PHE A 98 15.74 11.96 -20.08
CA PHE A 98 16.95 12.68 -19.71
C PHE A 98 16.81 13.11 -18.27
N VAL A 99 17.52 12.44 -17.37
CA VAL A 99 17.53 12.76 -15.94
C VAL A 99 18.74 13.63 -15.66
N ARG A 100 18.50 14.72 -14.94
CA ARG A 100 19.54 15.64 -14.47
C ARG A 100 19.42 15.84 -12.96
N TRP A 101 20.53 16.23 -12.36
CA TRP A 101 20.61 16.61 -10.97
C TRP A 101 20.61 18.14 -10.84
N ASP A 102 19.63 18.67 -10.11
CA ASP A 102 19.65 20.05 -9.65
C ASP A 102 20.55 20.16 -8.42
N LYS A 103 21.54 21.06 -8.46
CA LYS A 103 22.49 21.24 -7.36
C LYS A 103 21.92 22.11 -6.24
N GLU A 104 21.02 23.02 -6.57
CA GLU A 104 20.46 23.98 -5.62
C GLU A 104 19.37 23.29 -4.81
N GLU A 105 18.40 22.69 -5.51
CA GLU A 105 17.28 21.98 -4.90
C GLU A 105 17.68 20.58 -4.37
N LYS A 106 18.81 20.03 -4.83
CA LYS A 106 19.26 18.67 -4.53
C LYS A 106 18.23 17.60 -4.93
N GLU A 107 17.70 17.73 -6.14
CA GLU A 107 16.68 16.82 -6.68
C GLU A 107 17.02 16.36 -8.10
N ASN A 108 16.55 15.17 -8.45
CA ASN A 108 16.47 14.68 -9.81
C ASN A 108 15.31 15.36 -10.56
N TYR A 109 15.52 15.68 -11.83
CA TYR A 109 14.47 16.20 -12.71
C TYR A 109 14.61 15.69 -14.15
N ILE A 110 13.48 15.62 -14.84
CA ILE A 110 13.44 15.28 -16.27
C ILE A 110 13.65 16.53 -17.10
N ALA A 111 14.72 16.52 -17.88
CA ALA A 111 15.16 17.65 -18.70
C ALA A 111 14.71 17.57 -20.17
N ASN A 112 13.77 16.69 -20.52
CA ASN A 112 13.50 16.36 -21.92
C ASN A 112 12.16 16.87 -22.48
N LYS A 113 12.29 17.46 -23.67
CA LYS A 113 11.27 17.97 -24.61
C LYS A 113 10.79 16.90 -25.62
N MET A 114 11.29 15.67 -25.50
CA MET A 114 11.15 14.55 -26.45
C MET A 114 10.39 13.37 -25.81
N ILE A 115 9.27 13.69 -25.19
CA ILE A 115 8.26 12.73 -24.77
C ILE A 115 6.96 13.24 -25.40
N ASP A 116 6.06 12.35 -25.81
CA ASP A 116 4.74 12.75 -26.29
C ASP A 116 4.13 13.81 -25.35
N PRO A 117 3.57 14.92 -25.85
CA PRO A 117 3.05 16.01 -25.02
C PRO A 117 2.08 15.53 -23.93
N GLY A 118 1.30 14.47 -24.17
CA GLY A 118 0.40 13.89 -23.17
C GLY A 118 1.13 13.28 -21.97
N VAL A 119 2.28 12.64 -22.22
CA VAL A 119 3.13 12.05 -21.16
C VAL A 119 3.80 13.16 -20.34
N TYR A 120 4.21 14.27 -20.98
CA TYR A 120 4.93 15.35 -20.31
C TYR A 120 4.13 16.02 -19.18
N TYR A 121 2.83 16.25 -19.38
CA TYR A 121 1.97 16.84 -18.35
C TYR A 121 1.77 15.90 -17.16
N ASN A 122 1.59 14.60 -17.42
CA ASN A 122 1.48 13.58 -16.36
C ASN A 122 2.78 13.53 -15.54
N LEU A 123 3.95 13.50 -16.18
CA LEU A 123 5.24 13.45 -15.49
C LEU A 123 5.48 14.67 -14.59
N LYS A 124 4.98 15.86 -14.96
CA LYS A 124 5.09 17.05 -14.10
C LYS A 124 4.24 16.92 -12.84
N ALA A 125 3.01 16.44 -12.98
CA ALA A 125 2.13 16.16 -11.85
C ALA A 125 2.70 15.06 -10.95
N SER A 126 3.20 13.97 -11.54
CA SER A 126 3.85 12.88 -10.82
C SER A 126 5.11 13.34 -10.07
N LYS A 127 5.93 14.24 -10.65
CA LYS A 127 7.09 14.80 -9.93
C LYS A 127 6.65 15.57 -8.68
N GLU A 128 5.59 16.38 -8.78
CA GLU A 128 5.07 17.14 -7.65
C GLU A 128 4.52 16.22 -6.55
N ILE A 129 3.89 15.11 -6.95
CA ILE A 129 3.47 14.03 -6.03
C ILE A 129 4.68 13.44 -5.31
N MET A 130 5.75 13.07 -6.04
CA MET A 130 6.99 12.53 -5.45
C MET A 130 7.65 13.53 -4.49
N ARG A 131 7.61 14.83 -4.81
CA ARG A 131 8.15 15.88 -3.93
C ARG A 131 7.36 15.95 -2.61
N LYS A 132 6.03 15.94 -2.69
CA LYS A 132 5.16 15.90 -1.51
C LYS A 132 5.36 14.62 -0.68
N GLN A 133 5.53 13.47 -1.33
CA GLN A 133 5.87 12.20 -0.68
C GLN A 133 7.22 12.30 0.06
N THR A 134 8.25 12.81 -0.62
CA THR A 134 9.60 12.99 -0.06
C THR A 134 9.59 13.94 1.14
N ASP A 135 8.86 15.06 1.05
CA ASP A 135 8.79 16.07 2.11
C ASP A 135 7.96 15.61 3.31
N LYS A 136 6.90 14.82 3.09
CA LYS A 136 6.03 14.32 4.16
C LYS A 136 6.54 13.05 4.84
N GLY A 137 7.38 12.25 4.17
CA GLY A 137 7.95 11.01 4.72
C GLY A 137 6.95 9.85 4.81
N SER A 138 5.73 10.11 5.25
CA SER A 138 4.58 9.20 5.22
C SER A 138 3.27 10.01 5.16
N PHE A 139 2.19 9.39 4.65
CA PHE A 139 0.84 9.98 4.70
C PHE A 139 0.08 9.32 5.84
N GLY A 140 -0.38 10.12 6.80
CA GLY A 140 -1.25 9.64 7.87
C GLY A 140 -2.72 9.66 7.44
N ILE A 141 -3.58 8.98 8.21
CA ILE A 141 -5.05 9.10 8.11
C ILE A 141 -5.48 10.58 8.19
N GLU A 142 -4.66 11.38 8.90
CA GLU A 142 -4.80 12.81 9.14
C GLU A 142 -4.64 13.69 7.87
N ASP A 143 -3.94 13.20 6.84
CA ASP A 143 -3.55 14.01 5.69
C ASP A 143 -4.63 14.11 4.61
N ILE A 144 -4.78 15.30 4.02
CA ILE A 144 -5.53 15.47 2.77
C ILE A 144 -4.76 14.72 1.67
N GLY A 145 -5.42 13.73 1.06
CA GLY A 145 -4.88 12.96 -0.05
C GLY A 145 -4.51 13.83 -1.26
N LEU A 146 -3.68 13.29 -2.15
CA LEU A 146 -3.29 13.97 -3.38
C LEU A 146 -4.52 14.12 -4.29
N GLN A 147 -4.94 15.36 -4.53
CA GLN A 147 -6.09 15.69 -5.38
C GLN A 147 -5.62 16.16 -6.76
N ALA A 148 -6.36 15.76 -7.80
CA ALA A 148 -6.07 16.20 -9.16
C ALA A 148 -6.36 17.70 -9.32
N GLY A 149 -5.61 18.37 -10.20
CA GLY A 149 -5.70 19.84 -10.33
C GLY A 149 -7.03 20.38 -10.88
N ASP A 150 -7.84 19.50 -11.46
CA ASP A 150 -9.19 19.74 -11.97
C ASP A 150 -10.30 19.41 -10.96
N GLN A 151 -9.95 18.89 -9.78
CA GLN A 151 -10.89 18.63 -8.69
C GLN A 151 -11.05 19.86 -7.79
N GLU A 152 -12.25 20.01 -7.21
CA GLU A 152 -12.49 20.98 -6.14
C GLU A 152 -11.69 20.55 -4.91
N GLN A 153 -10.79 21.42 -4.44
CA GLN A 153 -9.85 21.06 -3.38
C GLN A 153 -10.55 20.96 -2.04
N ILE A 154 -10.57 19.76 -1.46
CA ILE A 154 -11.06 19.53 -0.10
C ILE A 154 -10.21 20.35 0.88
N SER A 155 -10.87 21.25 1.61
CA SER A 155 -10.27 22.01 2.70
C SER A 155 -10.09 21.15 3.95
N LYS A 156 -9.25 21.59 4.89
CA LYS A 156 -9.05 20.88 6.17
C LYS A 156 -10.36 20.72 6.95
N ASP A 157 -11.19 21.76 6.93
CA ASP A 157 -12.46 21.78 7.66
C ASP A 157 -13.48 20.80 7.06
N GLU A 158 -13.52 20.68 5.72
CA GLU A 158 -14.35 19.69 5.03
C GLU A 158 -13.88 18.26 5.29
N LEU A 159 -12.57 18.01 5.31
CA LEU A 159 -12.04 16.69 5.64
C LEU A 159 -12.45 16.26 7.06
N GLU A 160 -12.38 17.18 8.02
CA GLU A 160 -12.80 16.92 9.39
C GLU A 160 -14.31 16.62 9.48
N GLN A 161 -15.13 17.36 8.73
CA GLN A 161 -16.58 17.09 8.64
C GLN A 161 -16.87 15.70 8.06
N PHE A 162 -16.21 15.30 6.97
CA PHE A 162 -16.41 13.98 6.38
C PHE A 162 -16.04 12.84 7.33
N ARG A 163 -14.99 13.02 8.15
CA ARG A 163 -14.62 12.04 9.18
C ARG A 163 -15.69 11.91 10.26
N GLN A 164 -16.19 13.05 10.75
CA GLN A 164 -17.26 13.06 11.75
C GLN A 164 -18.53 12.38 11.21
N GLU A 165 -18.85 12.60 9.94
CA GLU A 165 -20.00 11.98 9.28
C GLU A 165 -19.81 10.46 9.11
N PHE A 166 -18.61 10.02 8.71
CA PHE A 166 -18.27 8.60 8.63
C PHE A 166 -18.38 7.88 9.99
N ASP A 167 -17.79 8.46 11.03
CA ASP A 167 -17.85 7.93 12.40
C ASP A 167 -19.29 7.84 12.91
N LEU A 168 -20.14 8.81 12.55
CA LEU A 168 -21.55 8.82 12.88
C LEU A 168 -22.27 7.65 12.19
N GLN A 169 -22.02 7.45 10.90
CA GLN A 169 -22.63 6.37 10.12
C GLN A 169 -22.21 4.98 10.63
N GLU A 170 -20.94 4.79 11.00
CA GLU A 170 -20.45 3.53 11.59
C GLU A 170 -21.18 3.23 12.91
N LYS A 171 -21.28 4.22 13.81
CA LYS A 171 -22.02 4.09 15.07
C LYS A 171 -23.50 3.79 14.84
N GLU A 172 -24.12 4.43 13.85
CA GLU A 172 -25.53 4.17 13.50
C GLU A 172 -25.74 2.72 13.03
N LYS A 173 -24.85 2.20 12.19
CA LYS A 173 -24.90 0.79 11.74
C LYS A 173 -24.75 -0.18 12.92
N GLU A 174 -23.83 0.10 13.84
CA GLU A 174 -23.62 -0.73 15.03
C GLU A 174 -24.86 -0.76 15.93
N VAL A 175 -25.45 0.41 16.20
CA VAL A 175 -26.70 0.53 16.96
C VAL A 175 -27.85 -0.20 16.26
N GLU A 176 -27.91 -0.15 14.92
CA GLU A 176 -28.93 -0.88 14.17
C GLU A 176 -28.76 -2.41 14.28
N LYS A 177 -27.52 -2.91 14.20
CA LYS A 177 -27.20 -4.33 14.43
C LYS A 177 -27.61 -4.78 15.83
N ILE A 178 -27.19 -4.05 16.86
CA ILE A 178 -27.56 -4.33 18.26
C ILE A 178 -29.07 -4.33 18.44
N ASN A 179 -29.79 -3.40 17.81
CA ASN A 179 -31.24 -3.35 17.86
C ASN A 179 -31.92 -4.53 17.15
N LYS A 180 -31.38 -4.99 16.01
CA LYS A 180 -31.87 -6.17 15.30
C LYS A 180 -31.66 -7.44 16.13
N GLU A 181 -30.49 -7.60 16.74
CA GLU A 181 -30.17 -8.72 17.63
C GLU A 181 -31.06 -8.73 18.88
N ASN A 182 -31.25 -7.58 19.52
CA ASN A 182 -32.14 -7.44 20.67
C ASN A 182 -33.60 -7.77 20.32
N LYS A 183 -34.07 -7.35 19.14
CA LYS A 183 -35.42 -7.72 18.63
C LYS A 183 -35.53 -9.22 18.37
N ALA A 184 -34.49 -9.85 17.81
CA ALA A 184 -34.45 -11.29 17.57
C ALA A 184 -34.46 -12.10 18.89
N ALA A 185 -33.64 -11.69 19.88
CA ALA A 185 -33.58 -12.28 21.20
C ALA A 185 -34.93 -12.20 21.95
N LYS A 186 -35.59 -11.04 21.91
CA LYS A 186 -36.93 -10.85 22.50
C LYS A 186 -37.99 -11.76 21.86
N LYS A 187 -37.95 -11.96 20.54
CA LYS A 187 -38.86 -12.90 19.83
C LYS A 187 -38.58 -14.36 20.22
N LYS A 188 -37.31 -14.76 20.34
CA LYS A 188 -36.90 -16.12 20.74
C LYS A 188 -37.33 -16.44 22.18
N ASN A 189 -37.19 -15.49 23.10
CA ASN A 189 -37.60 -15.65 24.50
C ASN A 189 -39.12 -15.71 24.68
N ARG A 190 -39.91 -15.00 23.86
CA ARG A 190 -41.39 -15.13 23.86
C ARG A 190 -41.88 -16.50 23.37
N LYS A 191 -41.24 -17.09 22.35
CA LYS A 191 -41.57 -18.43 21.84
C LYS A 191 -41.25 -19.58 22.81
N ARG A 192 -40.30 -19.39 23.73
CA ARG A 192 -39.94 -20.39 24.77
C ARG A 192 -40.86 -20.36 25.99
N LYS A 193 -41.72 -19.35 26.11
CA LYS A 193 -42.60 -19.13 27.28
C LYS A 193 -44.06 -19.54 27.03
N ASN A 194 -44.39 -19.90 25.79
CA ASN A 194 -45.62 -20.60 25.39
C ASN A 194 -45.29 -22.06 25.10
#